data_AF-A0A2H9MEJ3-F1
#
_entry.id   AF-A0A2H9MEJ3-F1
#
_cell.length_a   1.000
_cell.length_b   1.000
_cell.length_c   1.000
_cell.angle_alpha   90.00
_cell.angle_beta   90.00
_cell.angle_gamma   90.00
#
_symmetry.space_group_name_H-M   'P 1'
#
loop_
_entity.id
_entity.type
_entity.pdbx_description
1 polymer ?
#
loop_
_entity_poly.entity_id
_entity_poly.type
_entity_poly.pdbx_seq_one_letter_code
_entity_poly.pdbx_strand_id
1 'polypeptide(L)'
;KENNEKILEKIKELRDKADDVEKKFLNYLETVVTFREPPQCPSLILWTFFDCISKEGINTEHLILLSENSIKLIDAYNKMGYDWAIEIKILTYRGCKGLIGILENVEKQTKDEKLKKGIRELELKVKDYMKNFFVPGLDKCDFSEIYPILKEKGKGMDRAEIYPELLKNLYDYPETPEEIEKKALGWLEKEMPKLKEITNELAKIYNIEPSAEKVSEEMTKSRKIERRNIVSFILSLREKLRKVMEKNLVRITPKYNTKVIETPDYLLAFIPSAAMSAYDTLTEKPFNIYFTTTNEKFSPPAGSPDIVQTLVHEEFGHCVNFTNSALCFAYKPSL
;
A
#
# COMPACT_ATOMS: atom_id res chain seq x y z
N LYS A 1 -6.92 11.76 24.35
CA LYS A 1 -7.86 10.90 25.11
C LYS A 1 -9.28 11.44 24.93
N GLU A 2 -9.52 12.69 25.32
CA GLU A 2 -10.82 13.37 25.17
C GLU A 2 -11.44 13.32 23.75
N ASN A 3 -10.66 13.53 22.68
CA ASN A 3 -11.21 13.49 21.31
C ASN A 3 -11.63 12.08 20.87
N ASN A 4 -10.94 11.03 21.32
CA ASN A 4 -11.31 9.66 20.96
C ASN A 4 -12.58 9.24 21.70
N GLU A 5 -12.70 9.61 22.98
CA GLU A 5 -13.90 9.34 23.79
C GLU A 5 -15.13 9.99 23.15
N LYS A 6 -15.03 11.26 22.72
CA LYS A 6 -16.10 11.95 21.97
C LYS A 6 -16.47 11.26 20.66
N ILE A 7 -15.49 10.75 19.90
CA ILE A 7 -15.75 10.03 18.65
C ILE A 7 -16.47 8.70 18.94
N LEU A 8 -16.02 7.95 19.95
CA LEU A 8 -16.62 6.67 20.32
C LEU A 8 -18.05 6.85 20.87
N GLU A 9 -18.29 7.89 21.67
CA GLU A 9 -19.65 8.28 22.08
C GLU A 9 -20.51 8.58 20.87
N LYS A 10 -19.99 9.33 19.90
CA LYS A 10 -20.75 9.66 18.70
C LYS A 10 -21.08 8.44 17.84
N ILE A 11 -20.12 7.52 17.69
CA ILE A 11 -20.33 6.26 16.98
C ILE A 11 -21.45 5.46 17.66
N LYS A 12 -21.43 5.38 18.99
CA LYS A 12 -22.47 4.69 19.76
C LYS A 12 -23.85 5.30 19.55
N GLU A 13 -23.97 6.63 19.61
CA GLU A 13 -25.25 7.33 19.34
C GLU A 13 -25.80 7.06 17.93
N LEU A 14 -24.92 7.01 16.93
CA LEU A 14 -25.33 6.79 15.53
C LEU A 14 -25.76 5.34 15.28
N ARG A 15 -25.12 4.39 15.97
CA ARG A 15 -25.37 2.95 15.80
C ARG A 15 -26.82 2.54 16.09
N ASP A 16 -27.48 3.22 17.02
CA ASP A 16 -28.88 2.93 17.38
C ASP A 16 -29.89 3.22 16.26
N LYS A 17 -29.53 4.08 15.32
CA LYS A 17 -30.37 4.51 14.19
C LYS A 17 -29.93 3.92 12.84
N ALA A 18 -28.84 3.17 12.85
CA ALA A 18 -28.16 2.70 11.66
C ALA A 18 -28.80 1.43 11.08
N ASP A 19 -28.86 1.36 9.75
CA ASP A 19 -29.10 0.12 9.03
C ASP A 19 -27.89 -0.83 9.09
N ASP A 20 -27.96 -1.98 8.43
CA ASP A 20 -26.89 -2.98 8.49
C ASP A 20 -25.60 -2.55 7.79
N VAL A 21 -25.67 -1.76 6.72
CA VAL A 21 -24.50 -1.23 6.01
C VAL A 21 -23.86 -0.12 6.81
N GLU A 22 -24.67 0.79 7.34
CA GLU A 22 -24.24 1.87 8.21
C GLU A 22 -23.58 1.31 9.49
N LYS A 23 -24.12 0.23 10.08
CA LYS A 23 -23.50 -0.45 11.23
C LYS A 23 -22.12 -1.00 10.90
N LYS A 24 -21.93 -1.62 9.72
CA LYS A 24 -20.61 -2.10 9.29
C LYS A 24 -19.62 -0.95 9.20
N PHE A 25 -20.02 0.16 8.58
CA PHE A 25 -19.17 1.36 8.50
C PHE A 25 -18.83 1.95 9.88
N LEU A 26 -19.81 2.01 10.79
CA LEU A 26 -19.58 2.46 12.16
C LEU A 26 -18.64 1.52 12.95
N ASN A 27 -18.74 0.21 12.74
CA ASN A 27 -17.81 -0.76 13.34
C ASN A 27 -16.38 -0.59 12.82
N TYR A 28 -16.23 -0.38 11.50
CA TYR A 28 -14.96 -0.01 10.89
C TYR A 28 -14.35 1.22 11.57
N LEU A 29 -15.13 2.30 11.70
CA LEU A 29 -14.67 3.54 12.33
C LEU A 29 -14.26 3.33 13.80
N GLU A 30 -15.06 2.56 14.57
CA GLU A 30 -14.72 2.23 15.94
C GLU A 30 -13.39 1.48 16.01
N THR A 31 -13.22 0.43 15.20
CA THR A 31 -11.98 -0.35 15.16
C THR A 31 -10.78 0.49 14.73
N VAL A 32 -10.90 1.38 13.74
CA VAL A 32 -9.81 2.29 13.36
C VAL A 32 -9.43 3.24 14.51
N VAL A 33 -10.40 3.67 15.32
CA VAL A 33 -10.14 4.57 16.46
C VAL A 33 -9.48 3.83 17.62
N THR A 34 -9.86 2.58 17.89
CA THR A 34 -9.39 1.79 19.04
C THR A 34 -8.14 0.98 18.75
N PHE A 35 -8.02 0.40 17.55
CA PHE A 35 -6.87 -0.39 17.12
C PHE A 35 -5.75 0.53 16.61
N ARG A 36 -4.92 1.00 17.55
CA ARG A 36 -3.78 1.87 17.26
C ARG A 36 -2.47 1.19 17.48
N GLU A 37 -1.57 1.37 16.52
CA GLU A 37 -0.22 0.84 16.62
C GLU A 37 0.81 1.85 16.08
N PRO A 38 2.02 1.85 16.65
CA PRO A 38 3.11 2.75 16.24
C PRO A 38 3.33 2.96 14.72
N PRO A 39 3.32 1.93 13.84
CA PRO A 39 3.60 2.13 12.42
C PRO A 39 2.54 2.93 11.67
N GLN A 40 1.33 3.04 12.21
CA GLN A 40 0.25 3.82 11.58
C GLN A 40 0.59 5.32 11.52
N CYS A 41 1.27 5.86 12.53
CA CYS A 41 1.61 7.28 12.60
C CYS A 41 2.52 7.74 11.45
N PRO A 42 3.75 7.19 11.26
CA PRO A 42 4.60 7.63 10.18
C PRO A 42 4.02 7.30 8.80
N SER A 43 3.28 6.19 8.67
CA SER A 43 2.58 5.82 7.43
C SER A 43 1.52 6.85 7.04
N LEU A 44 0.63 7.22 7.98
CA LEU A 44 -0.44 8.19 7.74
C LEU A 44 0.13 9.55 7.32
N ILE A 45 1.16 10.04 8.01
CA ILE A 45 1.79 11.32 7.70
C ILE A 45 2.41 11.26 6.29
N LEU A 46 3.20 10.21 6.00
CA LEU A 46 3.84 10.04 4.70
C LEU A 46 2.82 10.04 3.55
N TRP A 47 1.76 9.24 3.66
CA TRP A 47 0.73 9.17 2.63
C TRP A 47 -0.02 10.49 2.50
N THR A 48 -0.32 11.19 3.60
CA THR A 48 -0.96 12.50 3.54
C THR A 48 -0.09 13.54 2.83
N PHE A 49 1.23 13.57 3.11
CA PHE A 49 2.17 14.43 2.39
C PHE A 49 2.20 14.09 0.90
N PHE A 50 2.30 12.80 0.57
CA PHE A 50 2.32 12.33 -0.81
C PHE A 50 1.03 12.71 -1.56
N ASP A 51 -0.12 12.57 -0.92
CA ASP A 51 -1.43 12.88 -1.50
C ASP A 51 -1.60 14.38 -1.75
N CYS A 52 -1.20 15.23 -0.80
CA CYS A 52 -1.17 16.68 -1.01
C CYS A 52 -0.29 17.04 -2.20
N ILE A 53 0.96 16.56 -2.23
CA ILE A 53 1.90 16.87 -3.32
C ILE A 53 1.39 16.36 -4.67
N SER A 54 0.79 15.17 -4.70
CA SER A 54 0.24 14.56 -5.92
C SER A 54 -0.93 15.35 -6.50
N LYS A 55 -1.74 15.97 -5.65
CA LYS A 55 -2.94 16.72 -6.06
C LYS A 55 -2.64 18.16 -6.43
N GLU A 56 -1.86 18.86 -5.62
CA GLU A 56 -1.68 20.32 -5.72
C GLU A 56 -0.22 20.77 -5.84
N GLY A 57 0.73 19.83 -5.88
CA GLY A 57 2.15 20.14 -5.80
C GLY A 57 2.54 20.64 -4.41
N ILE A 58 3.65 21.37 -4.31
CA ILE A 58 4.10 21.96 -3.04
C ILE A 58 3.29 23.22 -2.76
N ASN A 59 2.10 23.04 -2.17
CA ASN A 59 1.31 24.12 -1.59
C ASN A 59 1.86 24.45 -0.19
N THR A 60 2.52 25.60 -0.05
CA THR A 60 3.27 25.92 1.16
C THR A 60 2.37 26.08 2.39
N GLU A 61 1.22 26.72 2.25
CA GLU A 61 0.26 26.92 3.34
C GLU A 61 -0.25 25.59 3.89
N HIS A 62 -0.68 24.70 3.00
CA HIS A 62 -1.20 23.39 3.38
C HIS A 62 -0.11 22.50 4.01
N LEU A 63 1.10 22.48 3.44
CA LEU A 63 2.18 21.65 3.97
C LEU A 63 2.75 22.19 5.30
N ILE A 64 2.69 23.51 5.55
CA ILE A 64 2.99 24.07 6.88
C ILE A 64 1.98 23.55 7.91
N LEU A 65 0.68 23.68 7.62
CA LEU A 65 -0.37 23.21 8.52
C LEU A 65 -0.28 21.69 8.75
N LEU A 66 0.00 20.93 7.69
CA LEU A 66 0.21 19.49 7.78
C LEU A 66 1.41 19.16 8.66
N SER A 67 2.52 19.90 8.54
CA SER A 67 3.71 19.70 9.38
C SER A 67 3.39 19.91 10.86
N GLU A 68 2.69 21.00 11.20
CA GLU A 68 2.28 21.31 12.57
C GLU A 68 1.35 20.24 13.17
N ASN A 69 0.38 19.75 12.40
CA ASN A 69 -0.54 18.71 12.85
C ASN A 69 0.14 17.34 12.95
N SER A 70 1.09 17.04 12.07
CA SER A 70 1.89 15.82 12.11
C SER A 70 2.75 15.74 13.37
N ILE A 71 3.32 16.87 13.83
CA ILE A 71 4.05 16.93 15.10
C ILE A 71 3.13 16.55 16.27
N LYS A 72 1.92 17.12 16.33
CA LYS A 72 0.93 16.79 17.37
C LYS A 72 0.54 15.31 17.35
N LEU A 73 0.42 14.73 16.14
CA LEU A 73 0.13 13.31 15.97
C LEU A 73 1.26 12.44 16.51
N ILE A 74 2.51 12.74 16.17
CA ILE A 74 3.68 12.02 16.70
C ILE A 74 3.74 12.11 18.23
N ASP A 75 3.51 13.30 18.79
CA ASP A 75 3.48 13.49 20.25
C ASP A 75 2.35 12.70 20.93
N ALA A 76 1.23 12.45 20.23
CA ALA A 76 0.17 11.58 20.73
C ALA A 76 0.58 10.10 20.70
N TYR A 77 1.23 9.63 19.64
CA TYR A 77 1.72 8.26 19.52
C TYR A 77 2.89 7.95 20.46
N ASN A 78 3.73 8.93 20.78
CA ASN A 78 4.80 8.78 21.80
C ASN A 78 4.26 8.37 23.17
N LYS A 79 3.00 8.69 23.49
CA LYS A 79 2.38 8.34 24.78
C LYS A 79 1.96 6.88 24.89
N MET A 80 2.02 6.11 23.80
CA MET A 80 1.64 4.69 23.79
C MET A 80 2.72 3.77 24.39
N GLY A 81 3.92 4.29 24.66
CA GLY A 81 5.06 3.49 25.08
C GLY A 81 5.74 2.75 23.93
N TYR A 82 6.85 2.07 24.24
CA TYR A 82 7.78 1.51 23.25
C TYR A 82 8.03 0.01 23.42
N ASP A 83 7.31 -0.63 24.35
CA ASP A 83 7.36 -2.08 24.52
C ASP A 83 6.43 -2.75 23.52
N TRP A 84 6.97 -2.96 22.32
CA TRP A 84 6.27 -3.57 21.19
C TRP A 84 7.07 -4.73 20.62
N ALA A 85 6.37 -5.68 20.01
CA ALA A 85 6.96 -6.78 19.26
C ALA A 85 7.96 -6.29 18.20
N ILE A 86 8.97 -7.11 17.89
CA ILE A 86 10.05 -6.71 16.98
C ILE A 86 9.54 -6.38 15.58
N GLU A 87 8.48 -7.06 15.14
CA GLU A 87 7.73 -6.83 13.91
C GLU A 87 7.18 -5.40 13.84
N ILE A 88 6.54 -4.94 14.92
CA ILE A 88 5.98 -3.60 15.03
C ILE A 88 7.10 -2.55 15.04
N LYS A 89 8.22 -2.83 15.71
CA LYS A 89 9.40 -1.97 15.70
C LYS A 89 10.00 -1.82 14.30
N ILE A 90 10.19 -2.93 13.58
CA ILE A 90 10.64 -2.95 12.18
C ILE A 90 9.72 -2.10 11.30
N LEU A 91 8.40 -2.33 11.35
CA LEU A 91 7.42 -1.59 10.55
C LEU A 91 7.44 -0.08 10.85
N THR A 92 7.53 0.28 12.13
CA THR A 92 7.57 1.68 12.57
C THR A 92 8.83 2.38 12.09
N TYR A 93 9.98 1.73 12.28
CA TYR A 93 11.28 2.25 11.86
C TYR A 93 11.33 2.44 10.33
N ARG A 94 10.85 1.45 9.57
CA ARG A 94 10.73 1.52 8.11
C ARG A 94 9.82 2.65 7.66
N GLY A 95 8.67 2.82 8.32
CA GLY A 95 7.76 3.93 8.03
C GLY A 95 8.36 5.31 8.30
N CYS A 96 9.12 5.44 9.39
CA CYS A 96 9.84 6.68 9.70
C CYS A 96 10.89 7.02 8.64
N LYS A 97 11.62 6.02 8.11
CA LYS A 97 12.58 6.25 7.00
C LYS A 97 11.90 6.78 5.74
N GLY A 98 10.76 6.19 5.36
CA GLY A 98 9.96 6.70 4.25
C GLY A 98 9.53 8.15 4.51
N LEU A 99 9.00 8.44 5.70
CA LEU A 99 8.54 9.77 6.07
C LEU A 99 9.68 10.81 6.02
N ILE A 100 10.85 10.49 6.56
CA ILE A 100 12.03 11.37 6.46
C ILE A 100 12.37 11.62 4.98
N GLY A 101 12.34 10.58 4.14
CA GLY A 101 12.64 10.71 2.71
C GLY A 101 11.71 11.67 1.96
N ILE A 102 10.40 11.64 2.23
CA ILE A 102 9.47 12.60 1.60
C ILE A 102 9.65 14.02 2.15
N LEU A 103 9.93 14.17 3.45
CA LEU A 103 10.20 15.46 4.08
C LEU A 103 11.45 16.13 3.49
N GLU A 104 12.56 15.40 3.40
CA GLU A 104 13.80 15.88 2.76
C GLU A 104 13.56 16.28 1.29
N ASN A 105 12.72 15.53 0.58
CA ASN A 105 12.37 15.82 -0.80
C ASN A 105 11.58 17.15 -0.92
N VAL A 106 10.58 17.37 -0.06
CA VAL A 106 9.84 18.64 0.01
C VAL A 106 10.79 19.79 0.34
N GLU A 107 11.65 19.64 1.35
CA GLU A 107 12.60 20.68 1.77
C GLU A 107 13.52 21.11 0.63
N LYS A 108 14.05 20.15 -0.14
CA LYS A 108 14.93 20.41 -1.29
C LYS A 108 14.23 21.15 -2.43
N GLN A 109 12.93 20.90 -2.63
CA GLN A 109 12.17 21.47 -3.74
C GLN A 109 11.52 22.82 -3.40
N THR A 110 11.23 23.10 -2.13
CA THR A 110 10.63 24.37 -1.74
C THR A 110 11.64 25.52 -1.64
N LYS A 111 11.20 26.74 -1.95
CA LYS A 111 11.93 27.99 -1.68
C LYS A 111 11.40 28.74 -0.45
N ASP A 112 10.29 28.29 0.13
CA ASP A 112 9.65 28.94 1.26
C ASP A 112 10.33 28.55 2.58
N GLU A 113 10.93 29.52 3.25
CA GLU A 113 11.71 29.28 4.48
C GLU A 113 10.83 28.90 5.68
N LYS A 114 9.57 29.32 5.72
CA LYS A 114 8.63 28.93 6.78
C LYS A 114 8.28 27.45 6.64
N LEU A 115 8.01 26.99 5.43
CA LEU A 115 7.81 25.57 5.14
C LEU A 115 9.07 24.77 5.48
N LYS A 116 10.26 25.18 5.02
CA LYS A 116 11.51 24.48 5.36
C LYS A 116 11.70 24.32 6.86
N LYS A 117 11.43 25.38 7.63
CA LYS A 117 11.49 25.33 9.09
C LYS A 117 10.52 24.29 9.65
N GLY A 118 9.25 24.31 9.23
CA GLY A 118 8.24 23.34 9.67
C GLY A 118 8.60 21.90 9.32
N ILE A 119 9.14 21.67 8.12
CA ILE A 119 9.62 20.35 7.68
C ILE A 119 10.78 19.86 8.54
N ARG A 120 11.79 20.70 8.81
CA ARG A 120 12.93 20.35 9.68
C ARG A 120 12.49 20.03 11.11
N GLU A 121 11.56 20.81 11.66
CA GLU A 121 10.99 20.55 12.99
C GLU A 121 10.26 19.20 13.05
N LEU A 122 9.45 18.90 12.03
CA LEU A 122 8.79 17.60 11.90
C LEU A 122 9.80 16.46 11.72
N GLU A 123 10.81 16.63 10.87
CA GLU A 123 11.84 15.62 10.64
C GLU A 123 12.61 15.28 11.93
N LEU A 124 12.96 16.30 12.74
CA LEU A 124 13.57 16.08 14.05
C LEU A 124 12.66 15.26 14.97
N LYS A 125 11.36 15.59 15.01
CA LYS A 125 10.36 14.83 15.78
C LYS A 125 10.22 13.39 15.30
N VAL A 126 10.23 13.16 13.98
CA VAL A 126 10.20 11.81 13.39
C VAL A 126 11.46 11.04 13.75
N LYS A 127 12.64 11.66 13.69
CA LYS A 127 13.91 11.03 14.08
C LYS A 127 13.92 10.64 15.56
N ASP A 128 13.39 11.49 16.44
CA ASP A 128 13.29 11.17 17.86
C ASP A 128 12.28 10.04 18.12
N TYR A 129 11.14 10.03 17.43
CA TYR A 129 10.19 8.92 17.48
C TYR A 129 10.85 7.60 17.01
N MET A 130 11.52 7.65 15.87
CA MET A 130 12.18 6.51 15.22
C MET A 130 13.25 5.83 16.10
N LYS A 131 14.01 6.60 16.89
CA LYS A 131 15.03 6.05 17.81
C LYS A 131 14.45 5.03 18.79
N ASN A 132 13.21 5.24 19.25
CA ASN A 132 12.56 4.36 20.22
C ASN A 132 12.16 3.00 19.62
N PHE A 133 12.15 2.87 18.29
CA PHE A 133 11.81 1.66 17.56
C PHE A 133 13.01 1.05 16.83
N PHE A 134 14.23 1.48 17.17
CA PHE A 134 15.44 0.93 16.57
C PHE A 134 15.58 -0.56 16.84
N VAL A 135 15.95 -1.32 15.81
CA VAL A 135 16.27 -2.74 15.89
C VAL A 135 17.70 -2.93 15.37
N PRO A 136 18.62 -3.52 16.17
CA PRO A 136 19.98 -3.76 15.73
C PRO A 136 20.05 -4.56 14.44
N GLY A 137 20.85 -4.10 13.48
CA GLY A 137 21.00 -4.72 12.17
C GLY A 137 20.03 -4.21 11.09
N LEU A 138 19.08 -3.34 11.44
CA LEU A 138 18.29 -2.62 10.44
C LEU A 138 18.99 -1.33 10.04
N ASP A 139 19.34 -1.24 8.76
CA ASP A 139 19.67 0.01 8.10
C ASP A 139 18.81 0.16 6.84
N LYS A 140 19.09 -0.59 5.78
CA LYS A 140 18.36 -0.47 4.50
C LYS A 140 16.87 -0.81 4.61
N CYS A 141 16.49 -1.60 5.62
CA CYS A 141 15.10 -2.06 5.82
C CYS A 141 14.56 -2.84 4.61
N ASP A 142 15.43 -3.60 3.95
CA ASP A 142 15.08 -4.52 2.88
C ASP A 142 14.95 -5.96 3.41
N PHE A 143 14.50 -6.87 2.54
CA PHE A 143 14.30 -8.26 2.92
C PHE A 143 15.58 -8.95 3.42
N SER A 144 16.75 -8.55 2.92
CA SER A 144 18.04 -9.16 3.31
C SER A 144 18.42 -8.89 4.76
N GLU A 145 17.95 -7.77 5.33
CA GLU A 145 18.13 -7.43 6.75
C GLU A 145 16.96 -7.91 7.61
N ILE A 146 15.73 -7.70 7.14
CA ILE A 146 14.52 -7.99 7.92
C ILE A 146 14.34 -9.50 8.15
N TYR A 147 14.51 -10.32 7.10
CA TYR A 147 14.22 -11.75 7.20
C TYR A 147 15.11 -12.48 8.21
N PRO A 148 16.45 -12.30 8.24
CA PRO A 148 17.30 -12.90 9.27
C PRO A 148 16.90 -12.50 10.70
N ILE A 149 16.56 -11.22 10.90
CA ILE A 149 16.12 -10.72 12.22
C ILE A 149 14.82 -11.39 12.66
N LEU A 150 13.82 -11.44 11.78
CA LEU A 150 12.53 -12.09 12.08
C LEU A 150 12.68 -13.60 12.26
N LYS A 151 13.57 -14.24 11.50
CA LYS A 151 13.84 -15.67 11.64
C LYS A 151 14.45 -16.02 13.01
N GLU A 152 15.31 -15.15 13.54
CA GLU A 152 15.97 -15.36 14.83
C GLU A 152 15.09 -14.91 16.01
N LYS A 153 14.41 -13.76 15.88
CA LYS A 153 13.79 -13.04 17.00
C LYS A 153 12.28 -12.83 16.87
N GLY A 154 11.69 -13.13 15.71
CA GLY A 154 10.27 -12.97 15.45
C GLY A 154 9.44 -13.87 16.36
N LYS A 155 8.35 -13.31 16.87
CA LYS A 155 7.43 -13.99 17.81
C LYS A 155 5.97 -13.78 17.44
N GLY A 156 5.69 -13.04 16.36
CA GLY A 156 4.34 -12.59 16.02
C GLY A 156 4.01 -11.26 16.67
N MET A 157 2.80 -10.76 16.39
CA MET A 157 2.34 -9.43 16.82
C MET A 157 1.32 -9.49 17.96
N ASP A 158 1.13 -10.66 18.59
CA ASP A 158 0.19 -10.89 19.70
C ASP A 158 -1.26 -10.47 19.40
N ARG A 159 -1.72 -10.69 18.15
CA ARG A 159 -3.06 -10.29 17.69
C ARG A 159 -4.08 -11.42 17.65
N ALA A 160 -3.75 -12.63 18.08
CA ALA A 160 -4.60 -13.81 17.87
C ALA A 160 -6.02 -13.62 18.43
N GLU A 161 -6.15 -13.03 19.62
CA GLU A 161 -7.45 -12.82 20.27
C GLU A 161 -8.32 -11.78 19.56
N ILE A 162 -7.72 -10.75 18.97
CA ILE A 162 -8.44 -9.66 18.30
C ILE A 162 -8.58 -9.88 16.79
N TYR A 163 -7.82 -10.81 16.21
CA TYR A 163 -7.76 -11.04 14.76
C TYR A 163 -9.13 -11.32 14.11
N PRO A 164 -10.03 -12.16 14.69
CA PRO A 164 -11.36 -12.37 14.13
C PRO A 164 -12.19 -11.07 14.04
N GLU A 165 -12.10 -10.21 15.06
CA GLU A 165 -12.80 -8.93 15.06
C GLU A 165 -12.20 -7.96 14.04
N LEU A 166 -10.87 -7.94 13.90
CA LEU A 166 -10.21 -7.13 12.88
C LEU A 166 -10.61 -7.56 11.47
N LEU A 167 -10.69 -8.86 11.18
CA LEU A 167 -11.14 -9.38 9.88
C LEU A 167 -12.56 -8.91 9.55
N LYS A 168 -13.47 -9.02 10.52
CA LYS A 168 -14.86 -8.60 10.34
C LYS A 168 -14.99 -7.08 10.19
N ASN A 169 -14.41 -6.31 11.09
CA ASN A 169 -14.68 -4.87 11.17
C ASN A 169 -13.83 -4.06 10.17
N LEU A 170 -12.62 -4.50 9.84
CA LEU A 170 -11.75 -3.79 8.90
C LEU A 170 -11.88 -4.25 7.45
N TYR A 171 -12.24 -5.52 7.22
CA TYR A 171 -12.24 -6.12 5.88
C TYR A 171 -13.60 -6.68 5.46
N ASP A 172 -14.63 -6.59 6.32
CA ASP A 172 -15.97 -7.14 6.09
C ASP A 172 -15.96 -8.63 5.71
N TYR A 173 -14.98 -9.40 6.22
CA TYR A 173 -14.98 -10.85 6.06
C TYR A 173 -16.05 -11.46 6.96
N PRO A 174 -17.09 -12.13 6.41
CA PRO A 174 -18.07 -12.85 7.21
C PRO A 174 -17.51 -14.15 7.81
N GLU A 175 -16.43 -14.69 7.25
CA GLU A 175 -15.79 -15.94 7.67
C GLU A 175 -14.87 -15.80 8.89
N THR A 176 -14.74 -16.89 9.67
CA THR A 176 -13.71 -16.98 10.73
C THR A 176 -12.31 -17.18 10.12
N PRO A 177 -11.22 -16.93 10.89
CA PRO A 177 -9.86 -17.24 10.44
C PRO A 177 -9.70 -18.67 9.91
N GLU A 178 -10.27 -19.66 10.59
CA GLU A 178 -10.19 -21.08 10.23
C GLU A 178 -10.97 -21.39 8.95
N GLU A 179 -12.10 -20.72 8.74
CA GLU A 179 -12.88 -20.85 7.51
C GLU A 179 -12.14 -20.23 6.32
N ILE A 180 -11.50 -19.08 6.50
CA ILE A 180 -10.64 -18.45 5.49
C ILE A 180 -9.48 -19.37 5.15
N GLU A 181 -8.79 -19.91 6.15
CA GLU A 181 -7.67 -20.84 5.93
C GLU A 181 -8.14 -22.10 5.18
N LYS A 182 -9.26 -22.69 5.59
CA LYS A 182 -9.82 -23.86 4.90
C LYS A 182 -10.18 -23.57 3.44
N LYS A 183 -10.77 -22.41 3.16
CA LYS A 183 -11.07 -21.99 1.77
C LYS A 183 -9.80 -21.79 0.97
N ALA A 184 -8.79 -21.13 1.54
CA ALA A 184 -7.51 -20.89 0.90
C ALA A 184 -6.78 -22.20 0.57
N LEU A 185 -6.72 -23.14 1.52
CA LEU A 185 -6.16 -24.48 1.30
C LEU A 185 -6.93 -25.24 0.20
N GLY A 186 -8.26 -25.15 0.20
CA GLY A 186 -9.08 -25.75 -0.84
C GLY A 186 -8.86 -25.14 -2.24
N TRP A 187 -8.54 -23.84 -2.34
CA TRP A 187 -8.13 -23.23 -3.60
C TRP A 187 -6.74 -23.69 -4.03
N LEU A 188 -5.77 -23.74 -3.10
CA LEU A 188 -4.44 -24.26 -3.38
C LEU A 188 -4.50 -25.69 -3.90
N GLU A 189 -5.27 -26.58 -3.28
CA GLU A 189 -5.45 -27.96 -3.73
C GLU A 189 -6.03 -28.06 -5.15
N LYS A 190 -6.94 -27.15 -5.52
CA LYS A 190 -7.56 -27.10 -6.86
C LYS A 190 -6.62 -26.56 -7.92
N GLU A 191 -5.81 -25.55 -7.59
CA GLU A 191 -4.94 -24.86 -8.55
C GLU A 191 -3.58 -25.55 -8.72
N MET A 192 -3.08 -26.23 -7.67
CA MET A 192 -1.77 -26.88 -7.67
C MET A 192 -1.56 -27.89 -8.81
N PRO A 193 -2.54 -28.74 -9.20
CA PRO A 193 -2.38 -29.62 -10.35
C PRO A 193 -2.14 -28.86 -11.65
N LYS A 194 -2.87 -27.76 -11.88
CA LYS A 194 -2.72 -26.96 -13.09
C LYS A 194 -1.39 -26.21 -13.11
N LEU A 195 -0.95 -25.69 -11.96
CA LEU A 195 0.38 -25.12 -11.81
C LEU A 195 1.46 -26.15 -12.19
N LYS A 196 1.39 -27.37 -11.64
CA LYS A 196 2.35 -28.45 -11.97
C LYS A 196 2.34 -28.82 -13.45
N GLU A 197 1.18 -28.90 -14.08
CA GLU A 197 1.05 -29.14 -15.52
C GLU A 197 1.78 -28.06 -16.32
N ILE A 198 1.47 -26.78 -16.07
CA ILE A 198 2.08 -25.63 -16.74
C ILE A 198 3.60 -25.58 -16.48
N THR A 199 4.05 -25.82 -15.24
CA THR A 199 5.47 -25.89 -14.89
C THR A 199 6.18 -26.96 -15.70
N ASN A 200 5.61 -28.16 -15.85
CA ASN A 200 6.18 -29.23 -16.65
C ASN A 200 6.26 -28.87 -18.14
N GLU A 201 5.23 -28.24 -18.69
CA GLU A 201 5.22 -27.79 -20.08
C GLU A 201 6.29 -26.72 -20.34
N LEU A 202 6.35 -25.71 -19.48
CA LEU A 202 7.34 -24.64 -19.59
C LEU A 202 8.76 -25.15 -19.37
N ALA A 203 8.98 -26.06 -18.42
CA ALA A 203 10.29 -26.65 -18.19
C ALA A 203 10.82 -27.41 -19.42
N LYS A 204 9.94 -28.09 -20.18
CA LYS A 204 10.30 -28.69 -21.47
C LYS A 204 10.66 -27.63 -22.53
N ILE A 205 9.89 -26.55 -22.61
CA ILE A 205 10.14 -25.44 -23.55
C ILE A 205 11.48 -24.77 -23.27
N TYR A 206 11.80 -24.55 -22.00
CA TYR A 206 13.05 -23.92 -21.56
C TYR A 206 14.22 -24.90 -21.40
N ASN A 207 13.99 -26.20 -21.55
CA ASN A 207 14.97 -27.27 -21.34
C ASN A 207 15.66 -27.20 -19.97
N ILE A 208 14.87 -27.09 -18.91
CA ILE A 208 15.29 -27.03 -17.51
C ILE A 208 14.54 -28.06 -16.65
N GLU A 209 14.95 -28.22 -15.40
CA GLU A 209 14.24 -29.08 -14.45
C GLU A 209 12.83 -28.51 -14.12
N PRO A 210 11.78 -29.36 -14.01
CA PRO A 210 10.43 -28.93 -13.72
C PRO A 210 10.22 -28.50 -12.26
N SER A 211 10.64 -27.28 -11.95
CA SER A 211 10.36 -26.57 -10.68
C SER A 211 9.73 -25.22 -11.00
N ALA A 212 8.74 -24.81 -10.20
CA ALA A 212 8.07 -23.53 -10.39
C ALA A 212 9.05 -22.36 -10.25
N GLU A 213 9.97 -22.46 -9.29
CA GLU A 213 11.03 -21.49 -9.04
C GLU A 213 11.98 -21.39 -10.26
N LYS A 214 12.50 -22.52 -10.75
CA LYS A 214 13.41 -22.54 -11.90
C LYS A 214 12.75 -22.04 -13.17
N VAL A 215 11.49 -22.42 -13.40
CA VAL A 215 10.69 -21.93 -14.53
C VAL A 215 10.48 -20.42 -14.43
N SER A 216 10.13 -19.91 -13.25
CA SER A 216 9.97 -18.47 -13.03
C SER A 216 11.28 -17.72 -13.31
N GLU A 217 12.42 -18.20 -12.77
CA GLU A 217 13.74 -17.61 -13.00
C GLU A 217 14.10 -17.55 -14.49
N GLU A 218 13.91 -18.65 -15.22
CA GLU A 218 14.25 -18.71 -16.65
C GLU A 218 13.27 -17.90 -17.51
N MET A 219 11.97 -17.85 -17.15
CA MET A 219 11.00 -16.95 -17.79
C MET A 219 11.42 -15.49 -17.65
N THR A 220 11.76 -15.06 -16.43
CA THR A 220 12.20 -13.70 -16.14
C THR A 220 13.50 -13.37 -16.87
N LYS A 221 14.45 -14.30 -16.93
CA LYS A 221 15.73 -14.14 -17.64
C LYS A 221 15.54 -14.05 -19.16
N SER A 222 14.75 -14.97 -19.73
CA SER A 222 14.48 -15.06 -21.17
C SER A 222 13.69 -13.87 -21.72
N ARG A 223 12.88 -13.22 -20.88
CA ARG A 223 12.05 -12.07 -21.24
C ARG A 223 12.36 -10.83 -20.41
N LYS A 224 13.62 -10.69 -20.02
CA LYS A 224 14.08 -9.61 -19.15
C LYS A 224 13.91 -8.26 -19.84
N ILE A 225 13.37 -7.30 -19.10
CA ILE A 225 13.34 -5.90 -19.52
C ILE A 225 14.41 -5.13 -18.75
N GLU A 226 15.21 -4.33 -19.44
CA GLU A 226 16.15 -3.43 -18.77
C GLU A 226 15.38 -2.44 -17.89
N ARG A 227 15.82 -2.20 -16.67
CA ARG A 227 15.03 -1.42 -15.71
C ARG A 227 14.74 0.01 -16.14
N ARG A 228 15.70 0.67 -16.77
CA ARG A 228 15.54 1.98 -17.39
C ARG A 228 14.42 2.02 -18.45
N ASN A 229 14.02 0.87 -18.98
CA ASN A 229 12.98 0.73 -20.00
C ASN A 229 11.65 0.20 -19.44
N ILE A 230 11.54 -0.11 -18.14
CA ILE A 230 10.29 -0.67 -17.57
C ILE A 230 9.13 0.32 -17.73
N VAL A 231 9.33 1.59 -17.35
CA VAL A 231 8.28 2.61 -17.45
C VAL A 231 7.84 2.81 -18.90
N SER A 232 8.78 2.93 -19.84
CA SER A 232 8.46 3.12 -21.27
C SER A 232 7.81 1.88 -21.89
N PHE A 233 8.20 0.69 -21.44
CA PHE A 233 7.55 -0.57 -21.84
C PHE A 233 6.11 -0.64 -21.34
N ILE A 234 5.86 -0.31 -20.06
CA ILE A 234 4.52 -0.24 -19.47
C ILE A 234 3.63 0.72 -20.27
N LEU A 235 4.12 1.94 -20.52
CA LEU A 235 3.40 2.95 -21.29
C LEU A 235 3.03 2.47 -22.71
N SER A 236 3.93 1.73 -23.36
CA SER A 236 3.69 1.18 -24.71
C SER A 236 2.72 0.00 -24.70
N LEU A 237 2.80 -0.84 -23.66
CA LEU A 237 1.98 -2.05 -23.53
C LEU A 237 0.55 -1.72 -23.13
N ARG A 238 0.32 -0.75 -22.24
CA ARG A 238 -1.02 -0.37 -21.79
C ARG A 238 -1.95 0.03 -22.93
N GLU A 239 -1.45 0.77 -23.92
CA GLU A 239 -2.26 1.21 -25.07
C GLU A 239 -2.78 0.02 -25.89
N LYS A 240 -1.99 -1.05 -25.97
CA LYS A 240 -2.39 -2.28 -26.67
C LYS A 240 -3.34 -3.10 -25.81
N LEU A 241 -3.01 -3.29 -24.53
CA LEU A 241 -3.84 -4.06 -23.60
C LEU A 241 -5.20 -3.42 -23.40
N ARG A 242 -5.29 -2.08 -23.32
CA ARG A 242 -6.55 -1.36 -23.14
C ARG A 242 -7.60 -1.75 -24.18
N LYS A 243 -7.22 -1.86 -25.46
CA LYS A 243 -8.12 -2.28 -26.54
C LYS A 243 -8.63 -3.71 -26.35
N VAL A 244 -7.77 -4.60 -25.87
CA VAL A 244 -8.13 -6.00 -25.59
C VAL A 244 -9.06 -6.06 -24.38
N MET A 245 -8.77 -5.33 -23.31
CA MET A 245 -9.56 -5.31 -22.09
C MET A 245 -10.94 -4.68 -22.32
N GLU A 246 -11.01 -3.58 -23.07
CA GLU A 246 -12.26 -2.91 -23.41
C GLU A 246 -13.18 -3.78 -24.28
N LYS A 247 -12.60 -4.55 -25.20
CA LYS A 247 -13.35 -5.46 -26.05
C LYS A 247 -13.86 -6.69 -25.31
N ASN A 248 -13.07 -7.26 -24.39
CA ASN A 248 -13.30 -8.62 -23.90
C ASN A 248 -13.62 -8.72 -22.40
N LEU A 249 -13.33 -7.70 -21.59
CA LEU A 249 -13.41 -7.81 -20.13
C LEU A 249 -14.15 -6.65 -19.44
N VAL A 250 -13.72 -5.40 -19.64
CA VAL A 250 -14.23 -4.25 -18.87
C VAL A 250 -14.32 -2.99 -19.74
N ARG A 251 -15.49 -2.34 -19.75
CA ARG A 251 -15.64 -1.04 -20.41
C ARG A 251 -14.89 0.04 -19.63
N ILE A 252 -14.24 0.96 -20.33
CA ILE A 252 -13.44 2.01 -19.70
C ILE A 252 -14.09 3.35 -20.00
N THR A 253 -14.38 4.14 -18.95
CA THR A 253 -14.94 5.49 -19.12
C THR A 253 -14.05 6.37 -20.00
N PRO A 254 -14.62 7.19 -20.91
CA PRO A 254 -13.83 8.16 -21.69
C PRO A 254 -13.10 9.20 -20.83
N LYS A 255 -13.53 9.41 -19.58
CA LYS A 255 -12.88 10.27 -18.59
C LYS A 255 -11.73 9.59 -17.83
N TYR A 256 -11.30 8.39 -18.23
CA TYR A 256 -10.23 7.64 -17.57
C TYR A 256 -8.92 8.41 -17.56
N ASN A 257 -8.35 8.60 -16.36
CA ASN A 257 -7.16 9.40 -16.13
C ASN A 257 -6.23 8.69 -15.14
N THR A 258 -5.18 8.06 -15.67
CA THR A 258 -4.17 7.35 -14.87
C THR A 258 -2.78 7.70 -15.33
N LYS A 259 -1.97 8.25 -14.42
CA LYS A 259 -0.56 8.57 -14.65
C LYS A 259 0.30 7.41 -14.20
N VAL A 260 1.23 6.94 -15.03
CA VAL A 260 2.25 5.97 -14.60
C VAL A 260 3.48 6.75 -14.17
N ILE A 261 3.96 6.47 -12.97
CA ILE A 261 5.20 7.02 -12.46
C ILE A 261 6.09 5.90 -11.91
N GLU A 262 7.39 6.15 -11.93
CA GLU A 262 8.33 5.35 -11.17
C GLU A 262 8.08 5.58 -9.67
N THR A 263 8.09 4.50 -8.88
CA THR A 263 7.91 4.58 -7.42
C THR A 263 9.00 5.47 -6.82
N PRO A 264 8.64 6.60 -6.19
CA PRO A 264 9.61 7.45 -5.51
C PRO A 264 10.36 6.70 -4.42
N ASP A 265 11.64 7.04 -4.20
CA ASP A 265 12.51 6.32 -3.24
C ASP A 265 11.91 6.23 -1.82
N TYR A 266 11.23 7.29 -1.39
CA TYR A 266 10.58 7.36 -0.08
C TYR A 266 9.34 6.47 0.05
N LEU A 267 8.81 5.91 -1.06
CA LEU A 267 7.70 4.95 -1.08
C LEU A 267 8.15 3.50 -1.32
N LEU A 268 9.43 3.23 -1.60
CA LEU A 268 9.93 1.86 -1.86
C LEU A 268 9.74 0.91 -0.68
N ALA A 269 9.65 1.46 0.52
CA ALA A 269 9.29 0.75 1.73
C ALA A 269 7.81 0.31 1.79
N PHE A 270 6.94 0.83 0.94
CA PHE A 270 5.51 0.51 0.96
C PHE A 270 5.07 -0.14 -0.36
N ILE A 271 5.75 0.19 -1.46
CA ILE A 271 5.45 -0.27 -2.82
C ILE A 271 6.65 -1.07 -3.35
N PRO A 272 6.69 -2.40 -3.16
CA PRO A 272 7.83 -3.21 -3.59
C PRO A 272 7.88 -3.43 -5.11
N SER A 273 6.74 -3.61 -5.80
CA SER A 273 6.68 -3.93 -7.24
C SER A 273 5.85 -2.92 -8.03
N ALA A 274 4.57 -2.85 -7.74
CA ALA A 274 3.63 -1.89 -8.30
C ALA A 274 2.53 -1.62 -7.27
N ALA A 275 1.81 -0.52 -7.46
CA ALA A 275 0.64 -0.15 -6.68
C ALA A 275 -0.17 0.88 -7.46
N MET A 276 -1.33 1.24 -6.93
CA MET A 276 -2.03 2.45 -7.34
C MET A 276 -2.44 3.32 -6.15
N SER A 277 -2.53 4.63 -6.40
CA SER A 277 -3.20 5.60 -5.53
C SER A 277 -4.32 6.28 -6.31
N ALA A 278 -5.45 6.50 -5.65
CA ALA A 278 -6.67 7.02 -6.25
C ALA A 278 -7.06 8.36 -5.61
N TYR A 279 -7.51 9.29 -6.44
CA TYR A 279 -7.73 10.69 -6.03
C TYR A 279 -9.06 11.22 -6.54
N ASP A 280 -9.58 12.19 -5.79
CA ASP A 280 -10.75 12.99 -6.16
C ASP A 280 -12.00 12.16 -6.48
N THR A 281 -12.18 11.07 -5.75
CA THR A 281 -13.29 10.09 -5.85
C THR A 281 -14.66 10.74 -5.85
N LEU A 282 -14.84 11.79 -5.05
CA LEU A 282 -16.13 12.49 -4.88
C LEU A 282 -16.26 13.72 -5.78
N THR A 283 -15.51 13.76 -6.88
CA THR A 283 -15.53 14.87 -7.83
C THR A 283 -15.84 14.38 -9.25
N GLU A 284 -16.09 15.33 -10.15
CA GLU A 284 -16.28 15.05 -11.58
C GLU A 284 -15.00 14.66 -12.34
N LYS A 285 -13.83 14.71 -11.68
CA LYS A 285 -12.51 14.53 -12.28
C LYS A 285 -11.60 13.59 -11.45
N PRO A 286 -12.04 12.36 -11.13
CA PRO A 286 -11.18 11.41 -10.43
C PRO A 286 -9.96 11.05 -11.28
N PHE A 287 -8.84 10.76 -10.63
CA PHE A 287 -7.64 10.29 -11.32
C PHE A 287 -6.85 9.30 -10.47
N ASN A 288 -5.95 8.56 -11.11
CA ASN A 288 -5.07 7.59 -10.45
C ASN A 288 -3.60 7.87 -10.74
N ILE A 289 -2.76 7.41 -9.82
CA ILE A 289 -1.33 7.23 -10.02
C ILE A 289 -1.05 5.72 -9.96
N TYR A 290 -0.52 5.17 -11.04
CA TYR A 290 0.05 3.84 -11.10
C TYR A 290 1.54 3.96 -10.79
N PHE A 291 2.02 3.25 -9.78
CA PHE A 291 3.43 3.17 -9.44
C PHE A 291 4.05 1.92 -10.04
N THR A 292 5.26 2.05 -10.59
CA THR A 292 6.09 0.92 -10.95
C THR A 292 7.46 1.06 -10.29
N THR A 293 7.87 0.05 -9.53
CA THR A 293 9.16 0.01 -8.87
C THR A 293 10.20 -0.57 -9.82
N THR A 294 11.20 0.23 -10.14
CA THR A 294 12.38 -0.16 -10.94
C THR A 294 13.62 -0.37 -10.06
N ASN A 295 13.54 -0.09 -8.77
CA ASN A 295 14.69 -0.18 -7.87
C ASN A 295 15.04 -1.66 -7.60
N GLU A 296 16.28 -2.02 -7.91
CA GLU A 296 16.85 -3.37 -7.75
C GLU A 296 16.68 -4.00 -6.40
N LYS A 297 16.76 -3.19 -5.36
CA LYS A 297 16.82 -3.66 -3.99
C LYS A 297 15.43 -4.04 -3.48
N PHE A 298 14.38 -3.49 -4.09
CA PHE A 298 13.01 -3.59 -3.60
C PHE A 298 12.09 -4.37 -4.54
N SER A 299 12.33 -4.30 -5.86
CA SER A 299 11.59 -5.11 -6.83
C SER A 299 12.46 -6.26 -7.32
N PRO A 300 11.94 -7.51 -7.33
CA PRO A 300 12.60 -8.59 -8.06
C PRO A 300 12.71 -8.22 -9.56
N PRO A 301 13.60 -8.87 -10.32
CA PRO A 301 13.71 -8.64 -11.75
C PRO A 301 12.36 -8.88 -12.42
N ALA A 302 11.87 -7.90 -13.18
CA ALA A 302 10.60 -7.98 -13.87
C ALA A 302 10.82 -8.52 -15.30
N GLY A 303 10.28 -9.71 -15.58
CA GLY A 303 10.09 -10.16 -16.95
C GLY A 303 8.86 -9.49 -17.58
N SER A 304 8.75 -9.52 -18.90
CA SER A 304 7.51 -9.06 -19.56
C SER A 304 6.22 -9.74 -19.05
N PRO A 305 6.20 -11.03 -18.64
CA PRO A 305 5.01 -11.64 -18.02
C PRO A 305 4.61 -10.97 -16.69
N ASP A 306 5.58 -10.69 -15.82
CA ASP A 306 5.32 -10.04 -14.51
C ASP A 306 4.76 -8.63 -14.70
N ILE A 307 5.26 -7.91 -15.72
CA ILE A 307 4.76 -6.57 -16.06
C ILE A 307 3.34 -6.63 -16.62
N VAL A 308 3.02 -7.64 -17.44
CA VAL A 308 1.63 -7.85 -17.90
C VAL A 308 0.71 -8.12 -16.71
N GLN A 309 1.14 -8.96 -15.76
CA GLN A 309 0.34 -9.27 -14.57
C GLN A 309 0.11 -8.04 -13.69
N THR A 310 1.14 -7.23 -13.44
CA THR A 310 0.99 -5.98 -12.67
C THR A 310 0.10 -4.97 -13.38
N LEU A 311 0.18 -4.84 -14.72
CA LEU A 311 -0.76 -4.03 -15.49
C LEU A 311 -2.21 -4.53 -15.36
N VAL A 312 -2.43 -5.85 -15.44
CA VAL A 312 -3.77 -6.42 -15.24
C VAL A 312 -4.30 -6.11 -13.84
N HIS A 313 -3.49 -6.31 -12.80
CA HIS A 313 -3.88 -6.08 -11.42
C HIS A 313 -4.11 -4.59 -11.11
N GLU A 314 -3.10 -3.75 -11.33
CA GLU A 314 -3.09 -2.35 -10.91
C GLU A 314 -3.91 -1.45 -11.83
N GLU A 315 -3.77 -1.59 -13.15
CA GLU A 315 -4.50 -0.72 -14.07
C GLU A 315 -5.93 -1.20 -14.28
N PHE A 316 -6.13 -2.46 -14.68
CA PHE A 316 -7.46 -2.94 -15.05
C PHE A 316 -8.27 -3.47 -13.86
N GLY A 317 -7.60 -3.95 -12.81
CA GLY A 317 -8.24 -4.37 -11.55
C GLY A 317 -8.57 -3.18 -10.63
N HIS A 318 -7.62 -2.25 -10.45
CA HIS A 318 -7.81 -1.11 -9.55
C HIS A 318 -8.15 0.20 -10.26
N CYS A 319 -7.28 0.75 -11.12
CA CYS A 319 -7.45 2.11 -11.66
C CYS A 319 -8.74 2.28 -12.49
N VAL A 320 -9.02 1.33 -13.37
CA VAL A 320 -10.25 1.32 -14.19
C VAL A 320 -11.47 1.14 -13.29
N ASN A 321 -11.43 0.19 -12.36
CA ASN A 321 -12.53 -0.06 -11.45
C ASN A 321 -12.86 1.16 -10.59
N PHE A 322 -11.84 1.80 -10.02
CA PHE A 322 -11.96 3.05 -9.28
C PHE A 322 -12.62 4.14 -10.12
N THR A 323 -12.07 4.44 -11.29
CA THR A 323 -12.55 5.57 -12.11
C THR A 323 -13.98 5.34 -12.60
N ASN A 324 -14.29 4.11 -13.00
CA ASN A 324 -15.65 3.75 -13.41
C ASN A 324 -16.64 3.87 -12.26
N SER A 325 -16.25 3.48 -11.05
CA SER A 325 -17.08 3.56 -9.84
C SER A 325 -17.30 5.02 -9.43
N ALA A 326 -16.24 5.82 -9.36
CA ALA A 326 -16.30 7.24 -9.02
C ALA A 326 -17.21 8.03 -9.97
N LEU A 327 -17.26 7.63 -11.24
CA LEU A 327 -18.09 8.29 -12.27
C LEU A 327 -19.43 7.60 -12.55
N CYS A 328 -19.78 6.56 -11.78
CA CYS A 328 -21.00 5.76 -12.00
C CYS A 328 -21.17 5.33 -13.47
N PHE A 329 -20.08 4.97 -14.16
CA PHE A 329 -20.06 4.89 -15.62
C PHE A 329 -20.87 3.72 -16.18
N ALA A 330 -20.75 2.54 -15.57
CA ALA A 330 -21.42 1.33 -16.03
C ALA A 330 -22.65 0.96 -15.18
N TYR A 331 -22.71 1.49 -13.97
CA TYR A 331 -23.80 1.23 -13.03
C TYR A 331 -24.02 2.48 -12.17
N LYS A 332 -25.28 2.82 -11.92
CA LYS A 332 -25.66 3.81 -10.92
C LYS A 332 -26.03 3.05 -9.65
N PRO A 333 -25.19 3.03 -8.62
CA PRO A 333 -25.59 2.44 -7.35
C PRO A 333 -26.81 3.19 -6.82
N SER A 334 -27.92 2.48 -6.63
CA SER A 334 -29.02 2.93 -5.78
C SER A 334 -28.67 2.56 -4.35
N LEU A 335 -28.69 3.53 -3.44
CA LEU A 335 -28.71 3.28 -2.01
C LEU A 335 -30.06 2.71 -1.60
#